data_AF-A0A484XMU6-F1
#
_entry.id   AF-A0A484XMU6-F1
#
_cell.length_a   1.000
_cell.length_b   1.000
_cell.length_c   1.000
_cell.angle_alpha   90.00
_cell.angle_beta   90.00
_cell.angle_gamma   90.00
#
_symmetry.space_group_name_H-M   'P 1'
#
loop_
_entity.id
_entity.type
_entity.pdbx_description
1 polymer ?
#
loop_
_entity_poly.entity_id
_entity_poly.type
_entity_poly.pdbx_seq_one_letter_code
_entity_poly.pdbx_strand_id
1 'polypeptide(L)'
;MRRPIKSKGSKALLQIYHGGRMVDPKLIGGRTPVGPSAVAAPREGAATPVALTTEEVEGMIVKFGDAVRRAIQAGFDGVEIHGANTYLIQQFYSPNS
;
A
#
# COMPACT_ATOMS: atom_id res chain seq x y z
N MET A 1 19.82 -1.72 -5.37
CA MET A 1 19.08 -0.87 -6.33
C MET A 1 19.33 0.64 -6.19
N ARG A 2 19.39 1.25 -4.99
CA ARG A 2 19.65 2.71 -4.89
C ARG A 2 21.05 3.19 -5.32
N ARG A 3 22.11 2.40 -5.07
CA ARG A 3 23.51 2.84 -5.28
C ARG A 3 23.80 3.18 -6.75
N PRO A 4 23.39 2.36 -7.74
CA PRO A 4 23.52 2.72 -9.15
C PRO A 4 22.80 4.02 -9.53
N ILE A 5 21.57 4.24 -9.04
CA ILE A 5 20.77 5.45 -9.33
C ILE A 5 21.51 6.70 -8.84
N LYS A 6 22.01 6.65 -7.61
CA LYS A 6 22.66 7.80 -6.96
C LYS A 6 24.09 8.06 -7.45
N SER A 7 24.73 7.10 -8.12
CA SER A 7 26.13 7.20 -8.55
C SER A 7 26.42 8.35 -9.53
N LYS A 8 25.38 8.85 -10.22
CA LYS A 8 25.47 9.99 -11.16
C LYS A 8 24.74 11.25 -10.67
N GLY A 9 24.45 11.34 -9.36
CA GLY A 9 23.83 12.51 -8.74
C GLY A 9 22.29 12.53 -8.72
N SER A 10 21.61 11.55 -9.30
CA SER A 10 20.15 11.44 -9.25
C SER A 10 19.64 11.11 -7.84
N LYS A 11 18.44 11.59 -7.50
CA LYS A 11 17.73 11.21 -6.26
C LYS A 11 17.03 9.87 -6.45
N ALA A 12 17.11 8.99 -5.45
CA ALA A 12 16.37 7.75 -5.42
C ALA A 12 15.19 7.86 -4.44
N LEU A 13 13.96 7.84 -4.95
CA LEU A 13 12.74 7.79 -4.15
C LEU A 13 12.18 6.37 -4.10
N LEU A 14 11.56 6.01 -2.98
CA LEU A 14 10.84 4.75 -2.82
C LEU A 14 9.34 5.01 -2.73
N GLN A 15 8.56 4.44 -3.65
CA GLN A 15 7.11 4.45 -3.56
C GLN A 15 6.63 3.35 -2.61
N ILE A 16 5.86 3.73 -1.59
CA ILE A 16 5.27 2.83 -0.60
C ILE A 16 3.78 2.72 -0.89
N TYR A 17 3.29 1.49 -1.04
CA TYR A 17 1.89 1.22 -1.37
C TYR A 17 1.33 0.05 -0.56
N HIS A 18 -0.01 -0.02 -0.49
CA HIS A 18 -0.75 -1.16 0.04
C HIS A 18 -1.87 -1.53 -0.93
N GLY A 19 -1.92 -2.79 -1.38
CA GLY A 19 -2.83 -3.24 -2.44
C GLY A 19 -4.33 -3.11 -2.10
N GLY A 20 -4.68 -3.15 -0.81
CA GLY A 20 -6.08 -3.15 -0.38
C GLY A 20 -6.87 -4.24 -1.08
N ARG A 21 -8.11 -3.94 -1.53
CA ARG A 21 -8.94 -4.90 -2.29
C ARG A 21 -8.38 -5.34 -3.65
N MET A 22 -7.32 -4.69 -4.16
CA MET A 22 -6.71 -5.03 -5.45
C MET A 22 -5.66 -6.14 -5.36
N VAL A 23 -5.21 -6.50 -4.15
CA VAL A 23 -4.20 -7.55 -3.99
C VAL A 23 -4.77 -8.93 -4.32
N ASP A 24 -3.98 -9.77 -4.99
CA ASP A 24 -4.29 -11.19 -5.13
C ASP A 24 -4.02 -11.90 -3.78
N PRO A 25 -4.99 -12.63 -3.19
CA PRO A 25 -4.80 -13.40 -1.98
C PRO A 25 -3.55 -14.30 -1.99
N LYS A 26 -3.18 -14.86 -3.16
CA LYS A 26 -1.99 -15.71 -3.31
C LYS A 26 -0.70 -14.96 -2.97
N LEU A 27 -0.63 -13.66 -3.26
CA LEU A 27 0.54 -12.82 -2.99
C LEU A 27 0.67 -12.43 -1.50
N ILE A 28 -0.38 -12.66 -0.71
CA ILE A 28 -0.39 -12.40 0.73
C ILE A 28 -0.54 -13.69 1.56
N GLY A 29 -0.13 -14.83 1.00
CA GLY A 29 -0.12 -16.12 1.71
C GLY A 29 -1.51 -16.73 1.89
N GLY A 30 -2.43 -16.46 0.95
CA GLY A 30 -3.82 -16.93 1.00
C GLY A 30 -4.72 -16.14 1.93
N ARG A 31 -4.23 -15.08 2.58
CA ARG A 31 -5.04 -14.21 3.44
C ARG A 31 -6.07 -13.43 2.63
N THR A 32 -7.18 -13.08 3.26
CA THR A 32 -8.19 -12.20 2.68
C THR A 32 -7.64 -10.77 2.57
N PRO A 33 -7.85 -10.07 1.44
CA PRO A 33 -7.55 -8.65 1.32
C PRO A 33 -8.29 -7.82 2.37
N VAL A 34 -7.82 -6.60 2.59
CA VAL A 34 -8.49 -5.62 3.47
C VAL A 34 -8.82 -4.36 2.71
N GLY A 35 -9.85 -3.64 3.13
CA GLY A 35 -10.33 -2.42 2.49
C GLY A 35 -11.17 -1.55 3.44
N PRO A 36 -11.68 -0.42 2.98
CA PRO A 36 -12.55 0.45 3.77
C PRO A 36 -13.94 -0.17 3.99
N SER A 37 -14.42 -0.98 3.05
CA SER A 37 -15.67 -1.72 3.14
C SER A 37 -15.53 -3.13 2.58
N ALA A 38 -16.52 -4.00 2.81
CA ALA A 38 -16.55 -5.36 2.29
C ALA A 38 -17.04 -5.41 0.83
N VAL A 39 -16.47 -4.58 -0.04
CA VAL A 39 -16.84 -4.46 -1.46
C VAL A 39 -15.71 -4.96 -2.34
N ALA A 40 -15.96 -6.06 -3.06
CA ALA A 40 -15.01 -6.64 -4.00
C ALA A 40 -14.61 -5.63 -5.10
N ALA A 41 -13.39 -5.74 -5.62
CA ALA A 41 -12.97 -4.97 -6.78
C ALA A 41 -13.85 -5.31 -8.00
N PRO A 42 -14.11 -4.36 -8.92
CA PRO A 42 -14.93 -4.60 -10.11
C PRO A 42 -14.16 -5.39 -11.18
N ARG A 43 -13.72 -6.60 -10.82
CA ARG A 43 -13.04 -7.56 -11.67
C ARG A 43 -13.56 -8.96 -11.35
N GLU A 44 -13.67 -9.81 -12.36
CA GLU A 44 -14.13 -11.18 -12.18
C GLU A 44 -13.19 -11.96 -11.25
N GLY A 45 -13.77 -12.73 -10.32
CA GLY A 45 -13.02 -13.53 -9.35
C GLY A 45 -12.27 -12.72 -8.28
N ALA A 46 -12.55 -11.42 -8.10
CA ALA A 46 -12.00 -10.65 -7.00
C ALA A 46 -12.45 -11.23 -5.64
N ALA A 47 -11.50 -11.38 -4.72
CA ALA A 47 -11.86 -11.66 -3.33
C ALA A 47 -12.55 -10.44 -2.71
N THR A 48 -13.62 -10.70 -1.95
CA THR A 48 -14.24 -9.67 -1.10
C THR A 48 -13.28 -9.35 0.04
N PRO A 49 -12.87 -8.09 0.22
CA PRO A 49 -12.00 -7.71 1.32
C PRO A 49 -12.73 -7.73 2.67
N VAL A 50 -11.98 -7.82 3.75
CA VAL A 50 -12.47 -7.51 5.10
C VAL A 50 -12.42 -5.98 5.30
N ALA A 51 -13.52 -5.41 5.79
CA ALA A 51 -13.57 -4.00 6.18
C ALA A 51 -12.68 -3.79 7.42
N LEU A 52 -11.74 -2.86 7.33
CA LEU A 52 -10.87 -2.49 8.45
C LEU A 52 -11.68 -1.81 9.55
N THR A 53 -11.42 -2.16 10.82
CA THR A 53 -11.89 -1.37 11.96
C THR A 53 -11.07 -0.08 12.10
N THR A 54 -11.56 0.88 12.90
CA THR A 54 -10.82 2.10 13.23
C THR A 54 -9.43 1.80 13.79
N GLU A 55 -9.34 0.84 14.71
CA GLU A 55 -8.08 0.43 15.34
C GLU A 55 -7.12 -0.21 14.32
N GLU A 56 -7.65 -0.97 13.36
CA GLU A 56 -6.85 -1.55 12.29
C GLU A 56 -6.36 -0.49 11.28
N VAL A 57 -7.14 0.58 11.07
CA VAL A 57 -6.72 1.75 10.28
C VAL A 57 -5.58 2.49 10.99
N GLU A 58 -5.67 2.72 12.29
CA GLU A 58 -4.56 3.28 13.08
C GLU A 58 -3.31 2.39 13.00
N GLY A 59 -3.50 1.07 13.10
CA GLY A 59 -2.43 0.10 12.87
C GLY A 59 -1.82 0.19 11.46
N MET A 60 -2.62 0.54 10.45
CA MET A 60 -2.13 0.74 9.09
C MET A 60 -1.27 2.01 8.97
N ILE A 61 -1.65 3.10 9.65
CA ILE A 61 -0.84 4.33 9.72
C ILE A 61 0.54 4.01 10.29
N VAL A 62 0.60 3.24 11.38
CA VAL A 62 1.87 2.79 11.98
C VAL A 62 2.69 1.98 10.99
N LYS A 63 2.07 1.04 10.25
CA LYS A 63 2.76 0.23 9.23
C LYS A 63 3.34 1.07 8.09
N PHE A 64 2.63 2.11 7.62
CA PHE A 64 3.17 3.07 6.65
C PHE A 64 4.38 3.81 7.24
N GLY A 65 4.28 4.30 8.48
CA GLY A 65 5.40 4.95 9.18
C GLY A 65 6.62 4.04 9.31
N ASP A 66 6.40 2.75 9.60
CA ASP A 66 7.45 1.74 9.66
C ASP A 66 8.12 1.50 8.31
N ALA A 67 7.34 1.48 7.22
CA ALA A 67 7.88 1.37 5.88
C ALA A 67 8.74 2.59 5.50
N VAL A 68 8.30 3.81 5.87
CA VAL A 68 9.08 5.04 5.69
C VAL A 68 10.39 4.97 6.48
N ARG A 69 10.36 4.51 7.73
CA ARG A 69 11.57 4.35 8.56
C ARG A 69 12.57 3.39 7.92
N ARG A 70 12.09 2.28 7.35
CA ARG A 70 12.94 1.32 6.62
C ARG A 70 13.52 1.96 5.34
N ALA A 71 12.77 2.80 4.64
CA ALA A 71 13.27 3.52 3.47
C ALA A 71 14.43 4.46 3.82
N ILE A 72 14.32 5.18 4.94
CA ILE A 72 15.38 6.04 5.48
C ILE A 72 16.61 5.19 5.83
N GLN A 73 16.44 4.11 6.59
CA GLN A 73 17.54 3.19 6.95
C GLN A 73 18.20 2.57 5.71
N ALA A 74 17.41 2.28 4.68
CA ALA A 74 17.91 1.79 3.41
C ALA A 74 18.66 2.86 2.59
N GLY A 75 18.57 4.15 2.94
CA GLY A 75 19.33 5.26 2.35
C GLY A 75 18.72 5.87 1.09
N PHE A 76 17.40 5.74 0.90
CA PHE A 76 16.65 6.49 -0.11
C PHE A 76 16.63 7.99 0.23
N ASP A 77 16.52 8.84 -0.79
CA ASP A 77 16.50 10.30 -0.64
C ASP A 77 15.12 10.83 -0.25
N GLY A 78 14.10 9.98 -0.35
CA GLY A 78 12.73 10.32 0.01
C GLY A 78 11.78 9.15 -0.28
N VAL A 79 10.52 9.40 0.05
CA VAL A 79 9.44 8.44 -0.11
C VAL A 79 8.28 9.11 -0.85
N GLU A 80 7.57 8.31 -1.63
CA GLU A 80 6.26 8.68 -2.17
C GLU A 80 5.23 7.74 -1.55
N ILE A 81 4.13 8.28 -1.01
CA ILE A 81 3.02 7.48 -0.51
C ILE A 81 2.01 7.30 -1.64
N HIS A 82 1.77 6.06 -2.06
CA HIS A 82 0.91 5.79 -3.21
C HIS A 82 -0.58 5.89 -2.85
N GLY A 83 -1.14 7.07 -3.07
CA GLY A 83 -2.57 7.39 -2.86
C GLY A 83 -3.43 7.35 -4.12
N ALA A 84 -3.04 6.58 -5.15
CA ALA A 84 -3.71 6.56 -6.45
C ALA A 84 -4.01 5.13 -6.92
N ASN A 85 -4.51 5.00 -8.15
CA ASN A 85 -4.63 3.74 -8.90
C ASN A 85 -5.39 2.63 -8.16
N THR A 86 -6.50 2.94 -7.49
CA THR A 86 -7.37 1.95 -6.83
C THR A 86 -6.76 1.23 -5.64
N TYR A 87 -5.65 1.73 -5.08
CA TYR A 87 -5.00 1.15 -3.89
C TYR A 87 -5.53 1.72 -2.58
N LEU A 88 -5.13 1.11 -1.44
CA LEU A 88 -5.83 1.24 -0.16
C LEU A 88 -6.20 2.68 0.23
N ILE A 89 -5.27 3.63 0.14
CA ILE A 89 -5.53 5.03 0.50
C ILE A 89 -6.61 5.65 -0.39
N GLN A 90 -6.57 5.38 -1.70
CA GLN A 90 -7.58 5.88 -2.63
C GLN A 90 -8.92 5.18 -2.46
N GLN A 91 -8.93 3.91 -2.00
CA GLN A 91 -10.15 3.19 -1.66
C GLN A 91 -10.91 3.91 -0.54
N PHE A 92 -10.23 4.40 0.51
CA PHE A 92 -10.89 5.20 1.57
C PHE A 92 -11.48 6.53 1.07
N TYR A 93 -10.95 7.08 -0.02
CA TYR A 93 -11.45 8.33 -0.60
C TYR A 93 -12.59 8.12 -1.62
N SER A 94 -12.64 6.94 -2.25
CA SER A 94 -13.63 6.63 -3.28
C SER A 94 -14.92 6.10 -2.66
N PRO A 95 -16.11 6.59 -3.06
CA PRO A 95 -17.38 6.13 -2.52
C PRO A 95 -17.75 4.69 -2.94
N ASN A 96 -17.03 4.11 -3.91
CA ASN A 96 -17.33 2.81 -4.52
C ASN A 96 -16.37 1.70 -4.05
N SER A 97 -15.75 1.87 -2.88
CA SER A 97 -14.68 0.97 -2.39
C SER A 97 -14.88 0.51 -0.97
#